data_AF-A0A7X1FH02-F1
#
_entry.id   AF-A0A7X1FH02-F1
#
_cell.length_a   1.000
_cell.length_b   1.000
_cell.length_c   1.000
_cell.angle_alpha   90.00
_cell.angle_beta   90.00
_cell.angle_gamma   90.00
#
_symmetry.space_group_name_H-M   'P 1'
#
loop_
_entity.id
_entity.type
_entity.pdbx_description
1 polymer ?
#
loop_
_entity_poly.entity_id
_entity_poly.type
_entity_poly.pdbx_seq_one_letter_code
_entity_poly.pdbx_strand_id
1 'polypeptide(L)'
;MSYENEKVVDIMIVIDVITILQCAEQGVFLNGLSPHPDRPTQLYSFYMPNSSTRVSDQVVCMYTTRNYVSGGSNSEGTAELSVDLNQDDYVHWRTTTLTKDMKYAAILYQYTQTYPDPTTDSNVYLDQITADVTQNTPMPIINNSKPTGSYCEQPFQQKVTTYYWSARAAQACSNLRYNWSFMIVDPNNKILGYCAWDPYFVIS
;
A
#
# COMPACT_ATOMS: atom_id res chain seq x y z
N MET A 1 -27.60 -10.31 -18.75
CA MET A 1 -26.83 -10.53 -17.51
C MET A 1 -26.46 -9.16 -17.00
N SER A 2 -27.18 -8.68 -16.00
CA SER A 2 -26.91 -7.39 -15.36
C SER A 2 -25.72 -7.59 -14.44
N TYR A 3 -24.61 -6.90 -14.72
CA TYR A 3 -23.57 -6.68 -13.73
C TYR A 3 -24.19 -5.79 -12.65
N GLU A 4 -24.69 -6.38 -11.56
CA GLU A 4 -24.85 -5.59 -10.35
C GLU A 4 -23.46 -5.04 -10.00
N ASN A 5 -23.40 -3.73 -9.75
CA ASN A 5 -22.17 -2.97 -9.54
C ASN A 5 -21.26 -3.64 -8.50
N GLU A 6 -20.21 -4.34 -8.93
CA GLU A 6 -19.11 -4.73 -8.05
C GLU A 6 -18.51 -3.45 -7.44
N LYS A 7 -18.62 -3.28 -6.12
CA LYS A 7 -18.02 -2.16 -5.41
C LYS A 7 -16.53 -2.45 -5.21
N VAL A 8 -15.71 -1.54 -5.70
CA VAL A 8 -14.26 -1.57 -5.55
C VAL A 8 -13.85 -0.48 -4.54
N VAL A 9 -13.16 -0.89 -3.49
CA VAL A 9 -12.53 0.01 -2.51
C VAL A 9 -11.06 0.13 -2.85
N ASP A 10 -10.67 1.25 -3.44
CA ASP A 10 -9.28 1.55 -3.73
C ASP A 10 -8.58 2.12 -2.48
N ILE A 11 -7.45 1.54 -2.12
CA ILE A 11 -6.59 1.94 -1.00
C ILE A 11 -5.23 2.38 -1.55
N MET A 12 -4.88 3.63 -1.30
CA MET A 12 -3.56 4.18 -1.58
C MET A 12 -2.69 4.10 -0.32
N ILE A 13 -1.54 3.46 -0.44
CA ILE A 13 -0.54 3.32 0.60
C ILE A 13 0.66 4.19 0.22
N VAL A 14 0.91 5.21 1.03
CA VAL A 14 2.04 6.12 0.86
C VAL A 14 3.13 5.73 1.84
N ILE A 15 4.33 5.48 1.34
CA ILE A 15 5.49 5.06 2.14
C ILE A 15 6.59 6.13 2.10
N ASP A 16 6.95 6.66 3.28
CA ASP A 16 8.10 7.55 3.44
C ASP A 16 9.41 6.74 3.52
N VAL A 17 9.88 6.33 2.34
CA VAL A 17 11.13 5.59 2.21
C VAL A 17 12.34 6.38 2.71
N ILE A 18 12.33 7.71 2.60
CA ILE A 18 13.47 8.53 3.03
C ILE A 18 13.63 8.42 4.54
N THR A 19 12.53 8.55 5.29
CA THR A 19 12.56 8.40 6.75
C THR A 19 12.94 6.97 7.16
N ILE A 20 12.51 5.93 6.44
CA ILE A 20 12.95 4.54 6.69
C ILE A 20 14.46 4.41 6.51
N LEU A 21 15.03 4.92 5.42
CA LEU A 21 16.47 4.85 5.16
C LEU A 21 17.27 5.64 6.20
N GLN A 22 16.77 6.79 6.65
CA GLN A 22 17.38 7.56 7.75
C GLN A 22 17.35 6.77 9.08
N CYS A 23 16.27 6.06 9.37
CA CYS A 23 16.20 5.17 10.54
C CYS A 23 17.28 4.08 10.45
N ALA A 24 17.50 3.51 9.27
CA ALA A 24 18.55 2.51 9.06
C ALA A 24 19.96 3.11 9.27
N GLU A 25 20.24 4.30 8.73
CA GLU A 25 21.51 5.00 8.91
C GLU A 25 21.79 5.38 10.37
N GLN A 26 20.74 5.67 11.13
CA GLN A 26 20.83 5.99 12.57
C GLN A 26 20.88 4.74 13.47
N GLY A 27 20.86 3.53 12.90
CA GLY A 27 20.92 2.29 13.67
C GLY A 27 19.65 1.95 14.44
N VAL A 28 18.50 2.53 14.07
CA VAL A 28 17.19 2.16 14.64
C VAL A 28 16.92 0.68 14.41
N PHE A 29 17.28 0.18 13.23
CA PHE A 29 17.26 -1.25 12.92
C PHE A 29 18.63 -1.84 13.25
N LEU A 30 18.69 -2.71 14.27
CA LEU A 30 19.95 -3.23 14.85
C LEU A 30 20.95 -3.80 13.82
N ASN A 31 20.46 -4.36 12.72
CA ASN A 31 21.27 -4.93 11.64
C ASN A 31 21.02 -4.23 10.29
N GLY A 32 20.51 -3.00 10.31
CA GLY A 32 19.99 -2.32 9.13
C GLY A 32 18.67 -2.93 8.64
N LEU A 33 18.28 -2.57 7.42
CA LEU A 33 17.14 -3.18 6.75
C LEU A 33 17.43 -4.63 6.38
N SER A 34 16.42 -5.50 6.50
CA SER A 34 16.57 -6.90 6.14
C SER A 34 16.89 -7.05 4.65
N PRO A 35 17.88 -7.85 4.26
CA PRO A 35 18.15 -8.20 2.87
C PRO A 35 17.34 -9.43 2.42
N HIS A 36 16.43 -9.95 3.26
CA HIS A 36 15.72 -11.20 3.04
C HIS A 36 14.20 -10.96 2.87
N PRO A 37 13.59 -11.34 1.74
CA PRO A 37 12.16 -11.14 1.48
C PRO A 37 11.26 -12.02 2.37
N ASP A 38 11.73 -13.18 2.80
CA ASP A 38 11.00 -14.08 3.71
C ASP A 38 11.07 -13.62 5.18
N ARG A 39 11.92 -12.62 5.47
CA ARG A 39 12.18 -12.11 6.82
C ARG A 39 12.30 -10.58 6.80
N PRO A 40 11.27 -9.84 6.36
CA PRO A 40 11.34 -8.39 6.23
C PRO A 40 11.48 -7.70 7.59
N THR A 41 12.03 -6.47 7.59
CA THR A 41 12.09 -5.62 8.78
C THR A 41 10.67 -5.21 9.20
N GLN A 42 10.23 -5.69 10.36
CA GLN A 42 8.90 -5.40 10.92
C GLN A 42 8.86 -4.00 11.51
N LEU A 43 8.38 -3.02 10.75
CA LEU A 43 8.45 -1.59 11.11
C LEU A 43 7.71 -1.26 12.42
N TYR A 44 6.65 -2.00 12.75
CA TYR A 44 5.90 -1.82 14.00
C TYR A 44 6.70 -2.20 15.26
N SER A 45 7.78 -2.98 15.11
CA SER A 45 8.64 -3.44 16.22
C SER A 45 9.69 -2.40 16.62
N PHE A 46 9.83 -1.31 15.87
CA PHE A 46 10.82 -0.27 16.11
C PHE A 46 10.14 1.07 16.42
N TYR A 47 10.85 1.92 17.14
CA TYR A 47 10.40 3.25 17.54
C TYR A 47 11.28 4.32 16.92
N MET A 48 10.70 5.47 16.62
CA MET A 48 11.47 6.63 16.19
C MET A 48 12.45 7.06 17.30
N PRO A 49 13.65 7.55 16.94
CA PRO A 49 14.61 8.05 17.92
C PRO A 49 14.00 9.09 18.86
N ASN A 50 14.19 8.92 20.16
CA ASN A 50 13.68 9.81 21.21
C ASN A 50 12.15 10.01 21.19
N SER A 51 11.40 9.02 20.69
CA SER A 51 9.94 9.08 20.60
C SER A 51 9.32 7.74 21.01
N SER A 52 8.08 7.80 21.49
CA SER A 52 7.24 6.62 21.72
C SER A 52 6.42 6.21 20.49
N THR A 53 6.58 6.92 19.36
CA THR A 53 5.91 6.56 18.11
C THR A 53 6.63 5.43 17.41
N ARG A 54 5.87 4.42 16.95
CA ARG A 54 6.43 3.35 16.12
C ARG A 54 6.89 3.91 14.79
N VAL A 55 7.90 3.26 14.19
CA VAL A 55 8.36 3.65 12.85
C VAL A 55 7.23 3.49 11.84
N SER A 56 6.44 2.41 11.90
CA SER A 56 5.27 2.19 11.03
C SER A 56 4.32 3.40 11.01
N ASP A 57 4.01 3.94 12.19
CA ASP A 57 3.01 5.01 12.38
C ASP A 57 3.49 6.36 11.82
N GLN A 58 4.79 6.48 11.51
CA GLN A 58 5.39 7.70 10.96
C GLN A 58 5.69 7.59 9.46
N VAL A 59 5.92 6.38 8.96
CA VAL A 59 6.40 6.18 7.59
C VAL A 59 5.37 5.57 6.66
N VAL A 60 4.21 5.14 7.18
CA VAL A 60 3.11 4.60 6.38
C VAL A 60 1.85 5.42 6.61
N CYS A 61 1.24 5.87 5.52
CA CYS A 61 -0.08 6.50 5.52
C CYS A 61 -0.99 5.80 4.51
N MET A 62 -2.20 5.45 4.93
CA MET A 62 -3.19 4.83 4.06
C MET A 62 -4.39 5.75 3.84
N TYR A 63 -4.89 5.77 2.60
CA TYR A 63 -6.03 6.57 2.18
C TYR A 63 -6.98 5.74 1.33
N THR A 64 -8.28 6.04 1.43
CA THR A 64 -9.30 5.55 0.51
C THR A 64 -10.29 6.67 0.21
N THR A 65 -11.34 6.41 -0.57
CA THR A 65 -12.43 7.38 -0.71
C THR A 65 -13.17 7.48 0.62
N ARG A 66 -13.42 8.71 1.10
CA ARG A 66 -13.97 8.99 2.44
C ARG A 66 -15.25 8.21 2.80
N ASN A 67 -16.07 7.87 1.81
CA ASN A 67 -17.30 7.09 1.99
C ASN A 67 -17.07 5.60 2.28
N TYR A 68 -15.87 5.08 2.05
CA TYR A 68 -15.49 3.71 2.37
C TYR A 68 -14.82 3.56 3.73
N VAL A 69 -14.47 4.67 4.38
CA VAL A 69 -13.91 4.67 5.73
C VAL A 69 -15.01 4.33 6.72
N SER A 70 -14.73 3.40 7.64
CA SER A 70 -15.71 2.97 8.63
C SER A 70 -16.29 4.14 9.42
N GLY A 71 -17.61 4.16 9.59
CA GLY A 71 -18.33 5.24 10.29
C GLY A 71 -17.76 5.53 11.67
N GLY A 72 -17.40 6.80 11.93
CA GLY A 72 -16.79 7.23 13.20
C GLY A 72 -15.28 6.98 13.32
N SER A 73 -14.64 6.39 12.30
CA SER A 73 -13.19 6.23 12.23
C SER A 73 -12.49 7.50 11.72
N ASN A 74 -11.35 7.83 12.32
CA ASN A 74 -10.41 8.87 11.89
C ASN A 74 -9.06 8.24 11.47
N SER A 75 -9.11 7.07 10.85
CA SER A 75 -7.93 6.26 10.51
C SER A 75 -7.26 6.65 9.19
N GLU A 76 -7.92 7.45 8.34
CA GLU A 76 -7.29 7.98 7.12
C GLU A 76 -6.01 8.76 7.42
N GLY A 77 -4.98 8.54 6.61
CA GLY A 77 -3.67 9.15 6.77
C GLY A 77 -2.82 8.53 7.87
N THR A 78 -3.28 7.45 8.52
CA THR A 78 -2.49 6.70 9.50
C THR A 78 -1.95 5.39 8.91
N ALA A 79 -1.09 4.70 9.66
CA ALA A 79 -0.56 3.37 9.29
C ALA A 79 -1.62 2.24 9.45
N GLU A 80 -2.80 2.60 9.95
CA GLU A 80 -4.00 1.77 10.06
C GLU A 80 -5.13 2.41 9.24
N LEU A 81 -6.07 1.64 8.71
CA LEU A 81 -7.20 2.21 7.99
C LEU A 81 -8.40 1.32 8.18
N SER A 82 -9.46 1.80 8.84
CA SER A 82 -10.71 1.06 8.91
C SER A 82 -11.55 1.39 7.68
N VAL A 83 -11.85 0.37 6.88
CA VAL A 83 -12.79 0.47 5.76
C VAL A 83 -13.97 -0.47 5.98
N ASP A 84 -15.12 -0.14 5.40
CA ASP A 84 -16.30 -1.01 5.38
C ASP A 84 -16.39 -1.70 4.01
N LEU A 85 -16.19 -3.02 4.03
CA LEU A 85 -16.38 -3.92 2.89
C LEU A 85 -17.58 -4.81 3.14
N ASN A 86 -18.46 -4.95 2.16
CA ASN A 86 -19.46 -6.01 2.17
C ASN A 86 -18.86 -7.29 1.58
N GLN A 87 -19.48 -8.43 1.85
CA GLN A 87 -19.20 -9.64 1.10
C GLN A 87 -19.36 -9.39 -0.41
N ASP A 88 -18.44 -9.95 -1.20
CA ASP A 88 -18.29 -9.79 -2.65
C ASP A 88 -17.82 -8.40 -3.15
N ASP A 89 -17.54 -7.45 -2.24
CA ASP A 89 -16.77 -6.25 -2.59
C ASP A 89 -15.32 -6.62 -2.94
N TYR A 90 -14.66 -5.79 -3.75
CA TYR A 90 -13.23 -5.89 -4.02
C TYR A 90 -12.46 -4.78 -3.31
N VAL A 91 -11.23 -5.10 -2.90
CA VAL A 91 -10.26 -4.13 -2.39
C VAL A 91 -9.05 -4.12 -3.31
N HIS A 92 -8.61 -2.91 -3.68
CA HIS A 92 -7.40 -2.72 -4.47
C HIS A 92 -6.36 -1.93 -3.68
N TRP A 93 -5.21 -2.53 -3.40
CA TRP A 93 -4.08 -1.81 -2.81
C TRP A 93 -3.13 -1.31 -3.88
N ARG A 94 -2.82 -0.02 -3.80
CA ARG A 94 -1.76 0.62 -4.58
C ARG A 94 -0.76 1.22 -3.62
N THR A 95 0.50 1.19 -4.02
CA THR A 95 1.58 1.78 -3.23
C THR A 95 2.33 2.82 -4.04
N THR A 96 2.80 3.85 -3.35
CA THR A 96 3.70 4.87 -3.87
C THR A 96 4.58 5.39 -2.75
N THR A 97 5.75 5.94 -3.06
CA THR A 97 6.48 6.81 -2.13
C THR A 97 5.97 8.24 -2.17
N LEU A 98 6.37 9.07 -1.18
CA LEU A 98 6.15 10.53 -1.18
C LEU A 98 6.70 11.22 -2.44
N THR A 99 7.64 10.60 -3.14
CA THR A 99 8.21 11.11 -4.40
C THR A 99 7.56 10.51 -5.64
N LYS A 100 6.40 9.85 -5.53
CA LYS A 100 5.79 9.07 -6.63
C LYS A 100 6.75 8.07 -7.27
N ASP A 101 7.50 7.38 -6.41
CA ASP A 101 8.50 6.38 -6.82
C ASP A 101 9.65 6.90 -7.69
N MET A 102 9.81 8.23 -7.81
CA MET A 102 10.83 8.82 -8.69
C MET A 102 12.25 8.80 -8.10
N LYS A 103 12.40 8.85 -6.77
CA LYS A 103 13.71 8.78 -6.10
C LYS A 103 13.99 7.40 -5.52
N TYR A 104 12.99 6.82 -4.86
CA TYR A 104 13.00 5.44 -4.41
C TYR A 104 11.61 4.90 -4.66
N ALA A 105 11.52 3.65 -5.08
CA ALA A 105 10.26 2.95 -5.23
C ALA A 105 9.99 2.06 -4.02
N ALA A 106 8.73 1.95 -3.62
CA ALA A 106 8.27 0.96 -2.66
C ALA A 106 7.32 -0.02 -3.37
N ILE A 107 7.66 -1.31 -3.35
CA ILE A 107 6.94 -2.33 -4.13
C ILE A 107 6.37 -3.39 -3.20
N LEU A 108 5.04 -3.49 -3.11
CA LEU A 108 4.35 -4.57 -2.37
C LEU A 108 4.59 -5.90 -3.06
N TYR A 109 4.96 -6.94 -2.30
CA TYR A 109 5.21 -8.27 -2.87
C TYR A 109 4.50 -9.41 -2.12
N GLN A 110 4.04 -9.21 -0.89
CA GLN A 110 3.40 -10.28 -0.12
C GLN A 110 2.36 -9.73 0.85
N TYR A 111 1.15 -10.30 0.76
CA TYR A 111 0.09 -10.19 1.74
C TYR A 111 0.13 -11.39 2.69
N THR A 112 -0.14 -11.20 3.97
CA THR A 112 -0.33 -12.30 4.93
C THR A 112 -1.40 -11.93 5.95
N GLN A 113 -2.47 -12.72 6.05
CA GLN A 113 -3.46 -12.53 7.12
C GLN A 113 -2.83 -12.87 8.48
N THR A 114 -3.00 -11.99 9.46
CA THR A 114 -2.47 -12.15 10.82
C THR A 114 -3.56 -12.32 11.86
N TYR A 115 -4.78 -11.85 11.60
CA TYR A 115 -5.93 -12.09 12.46
C TYR A 115 -7.25 -12.08 11.67
N PRO A 116 -8.22 -12.97 11.94
CA PRO A 116 -8.13 -14.14 12.84
C PRO A 116 -6.96 -15.06 12.49
N ASP A 117 -6.36 -15.69 13.50
CA ASP A 117 -5.12 -16.46 13.34
C ASP A 117 -5.38 -17.65 12.40
N PRO A 118 -4.76 -17.68 11.21
CA PRO A 118 -5.05 -18.68 10.20
C PRO A 118 -4.64 -20.11 10.61
N THR A 119 -3.87 -20.27 11.70
CA THR A 119 -3.54 -21.60 12.26
C THR A 119 -4.66 -22.20 13.10
N THR A 120 -5.58 -21.36 13.58
CA THR A 120 -6.72 -21.76 14.43
C THR A 120 -8.07 -21.47 13.79
N ASP A 121 -8.12 -20.55 12.85
CA ASP A 121 -9.29 -20.18 12.07
C ASP A 121 -9.07 -20.55 10.59
N SER A 122 -9.92 -21.44 10.07
CA SER A 122 -9.86 -21.90 8.68
C SER A 122 -10.74 -21.09 7.72
N ASN A 123 -11.43 -20.07 8.23
CA ASN A 123 -12.24 -19.18 7.39
C ASN A 123 -11.34 -18.36 6.45
N VAL A 124 -11.84 -18.16 5.23
CA VAL A 124 -11.18 -17.31 4.23
C VAL A 124 -11.95 -15.99 4.16
N TYR A 125 -11.34 -14.92 4.68
CA TYR A 125 -11.96 -13.59 4.72
C TYR A 125 -11.70 -12.77 3.47
N LEU A 126 -10.48 -12.90 2.92
CA LEU A 126 -10.12 -12.37 1.61
C LEU A 126 -9.64 -13.52 0.73
N ASP A 127 -10.14 -13.60 -0.49
CA ASP A 127 -9.65 -14.51 -1.51
C ASP A 127 -9.27 -13.79 -2.80
N GLN A 128 -8.81 -14.55 -3.79
CA GLN A 128 -8.36 -14.01 -5.08
C GLN A 128 -7.27 -12.93 -4.95
N ILE A 129 -6.43 -13.05 -3.92
CA ILE A 129 -5.33 -12.11 -3.66
C ILE A 129 -4.32 -12.24 -4.80
N THR A 130 -4.32 -11.26 -5.69
CA THR A 130 -3.54 -11.30 -6.94
C THR A 130 -2.97 -9.93 -7.27
N ALA A 131 -1.84 -9.89 -7.98
CA ALA A 131 -1.28 -8.66 -8.50
C ALA A 131 -1.71 -8.49 -9.97
N ASP A 132 -2.44 -7.43 -10.25
CA ASP A 132 -2.87 -7.07 -11.59
C ASP A 132 -1.96 -6.01 -12.18
N VAL A 133 -1.49 -6.24 -13.40
CA VAL A 133 -0.57 -5.34 -14.11
C VAL A 133 -1.32 -4.58 -15.20
N THR A 134 -1.34 -3.26 -15.11
CA THR A 134 -1.95 -2.38 -16.13
C THR A 134 -0.88 -1.78 -17.03
N GLN A 135 -1.14 -1.72 -18.34
CA GLN A 135 -0.12 -1.39 -19.34
C GLN A 135 -0.16 0.06 -19.85
N ASN A 136 -1.13 0.86 -19.40
CA ASN A 136 -1.38 2.19 -19.96
C ASN A 136 -1.63 3.21 -18.84
N THR A 137 -0.86 4.30 -18.83
CA THR A 137 -1.07 5.42 -17.89
C THR A 137 -0.96 6.75 -18.65
N PRO A 138 -1.89 7.71 -18.43
CA PRO A 138 -1.79 9.03 -19.04
C PRO A 138 -0.58 9.80 -18.50
N MET A 139 0.17 10.45 -19.39
CA MET A 139 1.32 11.28 -19.03
C MET A 139 1.09 12.73 -19.49
N PRO A 140 1.45 13.73 -18.66
CA PRO A 140 1.39 15.13 -19.08
C PRO A 140 2.43 15.38 -20.19
N ILE A 141 2.12 16.28 -21.12
CA ILE A 141 3.13 16.79 -22.07
C ILE A 141 4.04 17.76 -21.30
N ILE A 142 5.32 17.39 -21.16
CA ILE A 142 6.36 18.29 -20.65
C ILE A 142 6.80 19.20 -21.79
N ASN A 143 6.09 20.31 -22.01
CA ASN A 143 6.41 21.26 -23.07
C ASN A 143 7.17 22.48 -22.52
N ASN A 144 8.51 22.42 -22.58
CA ASN A 144 9.39 23.47 -22.04
C ASN A 144 9.60 24.68 -22.97
N SER A 145 8.89 24.80 -24.10
CA SER A 145 9.23 25.85 -25.07
C SER A 145 8.06 26.52 -25.82
N LYS A 146 6.87 25.91 -25.95
CA LYS A 146 5.69 26.55 -26.56
C LYS A 146 4.37 25.90 -26.10
N PRO A 147 3.62 26.45 -25.14
CA PRO A 147 2.32 25.89 -24.79
C PRO A 147 1.41 25.91 -26.03
N THR A 148 0.90 24.74 -26.44
CA THR A 148 -0.05 24.65 -27.56
C THR A 148 -1.35 25.35 -27.15
N GLY A 149 -1.90 26.20 -28.03
CA GLY A 149 -3.10 27.00 -27.77
C GLY A 149 -4.40 26.19 -27.59
N SER A 150 -4.34 24.86 -27.66
CA SER A 150 -5.47 23.97 -27.40
C SER A 150 -5.05 22.95 -26.33
N TYR A 151 -5.60 23.11 -25.13
CA TYR A 151 -5.50 22.13 -24.04
C TYR A 151 -6.30 20.85 -24.35
N CYS A 152 -7.01 20.77 -25.48
CA CYS A 152 -7.89 19.67 -25.86
C CYS A 152 -7.15 18.40 -26.34
N GLU A 153 -5.82 18.43 -26.45
CA GLU A 153 -4.98 17.29 -26.86
C GLU A 153 -4.09 16.76 -25.71
N GLN A 154 -4.46 17.03 -24.45
CA GLN A 154 -3.70 16.69 -23.26
C GLN A 154 -4.57 15.90 -22.26
N PRO A 155 -4.06 14.86 -21.56
CA PRO A 155 -2.75 14.19 -21.69
C PRO A 155 -2.67 13.19 -22.86
N PHE A 156 -1.45 12.77 -23.25
CA PHE A 156 -1.26 11.66 -24.19
C PHE A 156 -0.96 10.35 -23.45
N GLN A 157 -1.37 9.23 -24.04
CA GLN A 157 -1.19 7.90 -23.46
C GLN A 157 0.26 7.44 -23.63
N GLN A 158 0.91 6.99 -22.55
CA GLN A 158 2.17 6.25 -22.61
C GLN A 158 1.98 4.85 -22.04
N LYS A 159 2.80 3.90 -22.50
CA LYS A 159 2.86 2.56 -21.92
C LYS A 159 3.74 2.59 -20.67
N VAL A 160 3.12 2.81 -19.53
CA VAL A 160 3.73 2.62 -18.21
C VAL A 160 3.12 1.35 -17.64
N THR A 161 3.98 0.41 -17.23
CA THR A 161 3.53 -0.79 -16.54
C THR A 161 3.37 -0.42 -15.07
N THR A 162 2.13 -0.42 -14.59
CA THR A 162 1.81 -0.22 -13.17
C THR A 162 1.09 -1.44 -12.63
N TYR A 163 0.95 -1.56 -11.32
CA TYR A 163 0.23 -2.68 -10.72
C TYR A 163 -0.60 -2.22 -9.53
N TYR A 164 -1.59 -3.04 -9.20
CA TYR A 164 -2.29 -3.00 -7.91
C TYR A 164 -2.47 -4.44 -7.44
N TRP A 165 -2.58 -4.61 -6.12
CA TRP A 165 -3.02 -5.87 -5.56
C TRP A 165 -4.53 -5.85 -5.43
N SER A 166 -5.19 -6.93 -5.84
CA SER A 166 -6.64 -7.11 -5.74
C SER A 166 -6.96 -8.24 -4.78
N ALA A 167 -8.06 -8.13 -4.04
CA ALA A 167 -8.67 -9.24 -3.32
C ALA A 167 -10.18 -9.03 -3.24
N ARG A 168 -10.92 -10.14 -3.13
CA ARG A 168 -12.37 -10.13 -2.92
C ARG A 168 -12.68 -10.41 -1.45
N ALA A 169 -13.62 -9.67 -0.89
CA ALA A 169 -14.18 -9.90 0.44
C ALA A 169 -15.05 -11.17 0.43
N ALA A 170 -14.48 -12.30 0.83
CA ALA A 170 -15.14 -13.59 0.76
C ALA A 170 -16.11 -13.83 1.92
N GLN A 171 -15.83 -13.26 3.10
CA GLN A 171 -16.65 -13.45 4.29
C GLN A 171 -16.54 -12.27 5.25
N ALA A 172 -17.65 -11.96 5.95
CA ALA A 172 -17.69 -10.93 6.99
C ALA A 172 -16.69 -11.21 8.13
N CYS A 173 -16.04 -10.15 8.61
CA CYS A 173 -15.06 -10.17 9.68
C CYS A 173 -14.94 -8.80 10.34
N SER A 174 -15.34 -8.70 11.62
CA SER A 174 -15.37 -7.41 12.32
C SER A 174 -13.99 -6.80 12.62
N ASN A 175 -12.91 -7.56 12.44
CA ASN A 175 -11.53 -7.12 12.67
C ASN A 175 -10.61 -8.04 11.88
N LEU A 176 -10.36 -7.77 10.61
CA LEU A 176 -9.38 -8.49 9.80
C LEU A 176 -8.04 -7.76 9.92
N ARG A 177 -6.97 -8.44 10.35
CA ARG A 177 -5.62 -7.88 10.37
C ARG A 177 -4.73 -8.66 9.41
N TYR A 178 -3.81 -7.95 8.79
CA TYR A 178 -2.91 -8.53 7.82
C TYR A 178 -1.60 -7.77 7.80
N ASN A 179 -0.60 -8.33 7.14
CA ASN A 179 0.70 -7.74 6.91
C ASN A 179 0.87 -7.51 5.42
N TRP A 180 1.32 -6.32 5.05
CA TRP A 180 1.92 -6.09 3.75
C TRP A 180 3.44 -6.03 3.88
N SER A 181 4.12 -6.88 3.11
CA SER A 181 5.55 -6.79 2.92
C SER A 181 5.89 -6.09 1.61
N PHE A 182 6.90 -5.22 1.66
CA PHE A 182 7.34 -4.42 0.54
C PHE A 182 8.87 -4.33 0.45
N MET A 183 9.38 -4.16 -0.76
CA MET A 183 10.80 -3.92 -1.02
C MET A 183 11.05 -2.46 -1.33
N ILE A 184 12.20 -1.94 -0.90
CA ILE A 184 12.67 -0.60 -1.25
C ILE A 184 13.70 -0.73 -2.37
N VAL A 185 13.49 0.01 -3.45
CA VAL A 185 14.33 -0.04 -4.65
C VAL A 185 14.86 1.35 -4.99
N ASP A 186 16.15 1.43 -5.34
CA ASP A 186 16.81 2.67 -5.76
C ASP A 186 16.59 2.99 -7.26
N PRO A 187 17.00 4.17 -7.75
CA PRO A 187 16.87 4.53 -9.17
C PRO A 187 17.61 3.62 -10.16
N ASN A 188 18.54 2.80 -9.67
CA ASN A 188 19.31 1.84 -10.47
C ASN A 188 18.72 0.43 -10.42
N ASN A 189 17.51 0.27 -9.87
CA ASN A 189 16.84 -1.01 -9.64
C ASN A 189 17.54 -1.93 -8.62
N LYS A 190 18.36 -1.36 -7.73
CA LYS A 190 18.98 -2.11 -6.62
C LYS A 190 18.02 -2.16 -5.45
N ILE A 191 17.79 -3.37 -4.93
CA ILE A 191 17.04 -3.57 -3.68
C ILE A 191 17.89 -3.09 -2.51
N LEU A 192 17.34 -2.17 -1.72
CA LEU A 192 17.97 -1.60 -0.52
C LEU A 192 17.57 -2.34 0.75
N GLY A 193 16.42 -3.02 0.74
CA GLY A 193 15.95 -3.84 1.85
C GLY A 193 14.47 -4.18 1.74
N TYR A 194 14.02 -5.06 2.62
CA TYR A 194 12.64 -5.52 2.74
C TYR A 194 12.05 -5.09 4.08
N CYS A 195 10.83 -4.58 4.02
CA CYS A 195 10.08 -4.07 5.16
C CYS A 195 8.68 -4.69 5.20
N ALA A 196 8.06 -4.64 6.36
CA ALA A 196 6.70 -5.11 6.56
C ALA A 196 6.01 -4.25 7.63
N TRP A 197 4.69 -4.09 7.50
CA TRP A 197 3.86 -3.48 8.55
C TRP A 197 2.48 -4.16 8.58
N ASP A 198 1.81 -4.04 9.72
CA ASP A 198 0.56 -4.76 10.04
C ASP A 198 -0.65 -3.82 10.08
N PRO A 199 -1.32 -3.54 8.95
CA PRO A 199 -2.60 -2.84 8.95
C PRO A 199 -3.79 -3.72 9.41
N TYR A 200 -4.90 -3.11 9.83
CA TYR A 200 -6.21 -3.78 9.97
C TYR A 200 -7.34 -3.15 9.15
N PHE A 201 -8.37 -3.95 8.84
CA PHE A 201 -9.64 -3.58 8.19
C PHE A 201 -10.86 -4.18 8.90
N VAL A 202 -12.05 -3.73 8.51
CA VAL A 202 -13.33 -4.32 8.90
C VAL A 202 -14.05 -4.82 7.63
N ILE A 203 -14.68 -5.99 7.70
CA ILE A 203 -15.58 -6.51 6.66
C ILE A 203 -16.93 -6.71 7.34
N SER A 204 -17.92 -5.93 6.93
CA SER A 204 -19.27 -5.90 7.50
C SER A 204 -20.25 -6.78 6.73
#